data_AF-A0A554KSC4-F1
#
_entry.id   AF-A0A554KSC4-F1
#
_cell.length_a   1.000
_cell.length_b   1.000
_cell.length_c   1.000
_cell.angle_alpha   90.00
_cell.angle_beta   90.00
_cell.angle_gamma   90.00
#
_symmetry.space_group_name_H-M   'P 1'
#
loop_
_entity.id
_entity.type
_entity.pdbx_description
1 polymer ?
#
loop_
_entity_poly.entity_id
_entity_poly.type
_entity_poly.pdbx_seq_one_letter_code
_entity_poly.pdbx_strand_id
1 'polypeptide(L)'
;MSKLTIIFLGILIVSSVYLYIHFVPKTAQEPAPTTNDVKEEDIVKCVKDSDCLVVPYNHCCGASKKAINKKYESLYFSKPEWQSFNDQSVCSRIGLCPPDNFVTEAICSDNYCNLKR
;
A
#
# COMPACT_ATOMS: atom_id res chain seq x y z
N MET A 1 -13.65 31.37 -48.27
CA MET A 1 -12.90 30.67 -47.21
C MET A 1 -11.43 30.71 -47.58
N SER A 2 -10.60 31.39 -46.78
CA SER A 2 -9.18 31.60 -47.10
C SER A 2 -8.39 30.33 -46.82
N LYS A 3 -7.47 29.94 -47.72
CA LYS A 3 -6.58 28.77 -47.54
C LYS A 3 -5.81 28.83 -46.22
N LEU A 4 -5.60 30.03 -45.69
CA LEU A 4 -4.95 30.26 -44.40
C LEU A 4 -5.72 29.64 -43.21
N THR A 5 -7.06 29.64 -43.27
CA THR A 5 -7.91 29.19 -42.15
C THR A 5 -7.84 27.67 -41.95
N ILE A 6 -7.64 26.91 -43.03
CA ILE A 6 -7.54 25.44 -43.00
C ILE A 6 -6.21 25.00 -42.37
N ILE A 7 -5.13 25.74 -42.62
CA ILE A 7 -3.79 25.43 -42.08
C ILE A 7 -3.76 25.62 -40.57
N PHE A 8 -4.35 26.71 -40.06
CA PHE A 8 -4.40 26.98 -38.61
C PHE A 8 -5.20 25.93 -37.83
N LEU A 9 -6.32 25.45 -38.39
CA LEU A 9 -7.10 24.36 -37.79
C LEU A 9 -6.32 23.05 -37.73
N GLY A 10 -5.55 22.72 -38.76
CA GLY A 10 -4.69 21.53 -38.77
C GLY A 10 -3.63 21.57 -37.67
N ILE A 11 -2.98 22.71 -37.47
CA ILE A 11 -1.90 22.87 -36.47
C ILE A 11 -2.45 22.72 -35.03
N LEU A 12 -3.63 23.29 -34.75
CA LEU A 12 -4.28 23.20 -33.43
C LEU A 12 -4.69 21.75 -33.07
N ILE A 13 -5.11 20.96 -34.06
CA ILE A 13 -5.48 19.55 -33.83
C ILE A 13 -4.23 18.72 -33.56
N VAL A 14 -3.16 18.93 -34.32
CA VAL A 14 -1.91 18.19 -34.12
C VAL A 14 -1.26 18.53 -32.77
N SER A 15 -1.28 19.80 -32.35
CA SER A 15 -0.71 20.20 -31.05
C SER A 15 -1.51 19.66 -29.87
N SER A 16 -2.85 19.65 -29.96
CA SER A 16 -3.72 19.11 -28.90
C SER A 16 -3.60 17.60 -28.77
N VAL A 17 -3.48 16.87 -29.88
CA VAL A 17 -3.22 15.42 -29.86
C VAL A 17 -1.82 15.12 -29.32
N TYR A 18 -0.81 15.90 -29.71
CA TYR A 18 0.56 15.75 -29.19
C TYR A 18 0.63 15.97 -27.67
N LEU A 19 -0.03 17.01 -27.17
CA LEU A 19 -0.15 17.24 -25.73
C LEU A 19 -0.89 16.09 -25.04
N TYR A 20 -2.00 15.61 -25.60
CA TYR A 20 -2.74 14.50 -24.98
C TYR A 20 -1.89 13.23 -24.85
N ILE A 21 -1.15 12.84 -25.89
CA ILE A 21 -0.33 11.62 -25.86
C ILE A 21 0.84 11.75 -24.87
N HIS A 22 1.44 12.94 -24.73
CA HIS A 22 2.56 13.14 -23.80
C HIS A 22 2.13 13.45 -22.35
N PHE A 23 0.89 13.87 -22.11
CA PHE A 23 0.40 14.22 -20.77
C PHE A 23 -0.56 13.19 -20.16
N VAL A 24 -0.97 12.14 -20.87
CA VAL A 24 -1.64 11.00 -20.23
C VAL A 24 -0.61 10.38 -19.29
N PRO A 25 -0.77 10.48 -17.95
CA PRO A 25 0.09 9.75 -17.04
C PRO A 25 -0.10 8.29 -17.42
N LYS A 26 1.00 7.65 -17.80
CA LYS A 26 1.08 6.21 -17.98
C LYS A 26 0.68 5.64 -16.62
N THR A 27 -0.61 5.40 -16.41
CA THR A 27 -1.10 4.57 -15.33
C THR A 27 -0.46 3.24 -15.64
N ALA A 28 0.69 3.04 -15.01
CA ALA A 28 1.36 1.77 -14.98
C ALA A 28 0.29 0.81 -14.47
N GLN A 29 -0.32 0.07 -15.39
CA GLN A 29 -0.67 -1.31 -15.16
C GLN A 29 0.66 -2.01 -14.85
N GLU A 30 1.19 -1.75 -13.65
CA GLU A 30 1.97 -2.72 -12.94
C GLU A 30 1.01 -3.92 -12.84
N PRO A 31 1.34 -5.07 -13.44
CA PRO A 31 0.53 -6.26 -13.26
C PRO A 31 0.32 -6.42 -11.75
N ALA A 32 -0.94 -6.45 -11.32
CA ALA A 32 -1.26 -6.71 -9.92
C ALA A 32 -0.45 -7.94 -9.52
N PRO A 33 0.36 -7.87 -8.45
CA PRO A 33 1.23 -8.97 -8.08
C PRO A 33 0.37 -10.22 -7.99
N THR A 34 0.75 -11.26 -8.74
CA THR A 34 0.11 -12.57 -8.65
C THR A 34 0.18 -12.97 -7.17
N THR A 35 -0.96 -12.94 -6.50
CA THR A 35 -1.10 -12.98 -5.03
C THR A 35 -0.56 -14.26 -4.39
N ASN A 36 -0.13 -15.23 -5.20
CA ASN A 36 0.37 -16.53 -4.77
C ASN A 36 1.81 -16.50 -4.22
N ASP A 37 2.60 -15.46 -4.50
CA ASP A 37 4.02 -15.39 -4.09
C ASP A 37 4.27 -14.43 -2.90
N VAL A 38 3.23 -13.79 -2.37
CA VAL A 38 3.36 -12.83 -1.27
C VAL A 38 3.36 -13.55 0.07
N LYS A 39 4.43 -13.38 0.85
CA LYS A 39 4.53 -13.90 2.22
C LYS A 39 4.04 -12.88 3.24
N GLU A 40 3.74 -13.34 4.46
CA GLU A 40 3.32 -12.44 5.54
C GLU A 40 4.37 -11.35 5.84
N GLU A 41 5.66 -11.70 5.77
CA GLU A 41 6.77 -10.76 5.97
C GLU A 41 6.88 -9.66 4.89
N ASP A 42 6.22 -9.83 3.74
CA ASP A 42 6.24 -8.83 2.68
C ASP A 42 5.19 -7.73 2.91
N ILE A 43 4.09 -8.04 3.59
CA ILE A 43 2.98 -7.09 3.76
C ILE A 43 3.33 -5.93 4.70
N VAL A 44 4.39 -6.07 5.49
CA VAL A 44 4.90 -5.03 6.38
C VAL A 44 5.94 -4.14 5.70
N LYS A 45 6.44 -4.48 4.50
CA LYS A 45 7.46 -3.69 3.82
C LYS A 45 6.84 -2.45 3.18
N CYS A 46 7.53 -1.32 3.26
CA CYS A 46 7.10 -0.06 2.68
C CYS A 46 8.26 0.69 2.02
N VAL A 47 7.93 1.57 1.07
CA VAL A 47 8.84 2.60 0.57
C VAL A 47 8.40 3.95 1.12
N LYS A 48 9.33 4.92 1.18
CA LYS A 48 9.03 6.28 1.63
C LYS A 48 7.76 6.80 0.92
N ASP A 49 6.85 7.39 1.70
CA ASP A 49 5.53 7.88 1.25
C ASP A 49 4.50 6.79 0.87
N SER A 50 4.74 5.51 1.22
CA SER A 50 3.69 4.48 1.17
C SER A 50 2.68 4.67 2.28
N ASP A 51 1.39 4.53 1.95
CA ASP A 51 0.30 4.46 2.92
C ASP A 51 0.45 3.17 3.76
N CYS A 52 1.04 3.26 4.95
CA CYS A 52 0.90 2.23 5.96
C CYS A 52 -0.44 2.42 6.68
N LEU A 53 -1.12 1.33 7.03
CA LEU A 53 -2.37 1.38 7.78
C LEU A 53 -2.33 0.44 8.99
N VAL A 54 -3.19 0.74 9.96
CA VAL A 54 -3.37 -0.05 11.17
C VAL A 54 -4.48 -1.08 10.94
N VAL A 55 -4.19 -2.36 11.17
CA VAL A 55 -5.17 -3.46 11.10
C VAL A 55 -5.36 -4.12 12.47
N PRO A 56 -6.53 -4.75 12.71
CA PRO A 56 -6.73 -5.64 13.84
C PRO A 56 -5.77 -6.83 13.77
N TYR A 57 -5.21 -7.22 14.89
CA TYR A 57 -4.30 -8.35 15.02
C TYR A 57 -4.43 -8.97 16.41
N ASN A 58 -4.26 -10.29 16.54
CA ASN A 58 -4.32 -10.95 17.84
C ASN A 58 -2.97 -11.55 18.21
N HIS A 59 -2.23 -10.89 19.10
CA HIS A 59 -0.95 -11.39 19.59
C HIS A 59 -1.06 -11.87 21.04
N CYS A 60 -0.29 -12.89 21.41
CA CYS A 60 -0.39 -13.57 22.70
C CYS A 60 -0.08 -12.72 23.96
N CYS A 61 0.51 -11.55 23.81
CA CYS A 61 0.80 -10.59 24.89
C CYS A 61 -0.30 -9.53 25.05
N GLY A 62 -1.41 -9.62 24.29
CA GLY A 62 -2.51 -8.67 24.29
C GLY A 62 -2.39 -7.51 23.29
N ALA A 63 -1.37 -7.49 22.43
CA ALA A 63 -1.33 -6.53 21.32
C ALA A 63 -2.49 -6.83 20.35
N SER A 64 -3.25 -5.79 20.05
CA SER A 64 -4.51 -5.85 19.29
C SER A 64 -4.38 -5.30 17.87
N LYS A 65 -3.23 -4.72 17.53
CA LYS A 65 -3.00 -4.00 16.27
C LYS A 65 -1.67 -4.35 15.64
N LYS A 66 -1.64 -4.28 14.31
CA LYS A 66 -0.42 -4.41 13.48
C LYS A 66 -0.44 -3.33 12.40
N ALA A 67 0.73 -2.90 11.96
CA ALA A 67 0.86 -2.01 10.82
C ALA A 67 1.19 -2.83 9.56
N ILE A 68 0.49 -2.57 8.46
CA ILE A 68 0.75 -3.19 7.16
C ILE A 68 0.77 -2.13 6.06
N ASN A 69 1.36 -2.46 4.93
CA ASN A 69 1.29 -1.65 3.73
C ASN A 69 -0.11 -1.79 3.11
N LYS A 70 -0.76 -0.64 2.83
CA LYS A 70 -2.12 -0.56 2.27
C LYS A 70 -2.30 -1.34 0.98
N LYS A 71 -1.24 -1.51 0.17
CA LYS A 71 -1.27 -2.33 -1.05
C LYS A 71 -1.75 -3.77 -0.78
N TYR A 72 -1.54 -4.29 0.43
CA TYR A 72 -1.86 -5.66 0.81
C TYR A 72 -3.08 -5.79 1.73
N GLU A 73 -3.86 -4.72 1.92
CA GLU A 73 -5.03 -4.72 2.82
C GLU A 73 -6.02 -5.86 2.51
N SER A 74 -6.44 -5.96 1.25
CA SER A 74 -7.38 -7.00 0.83
C SER A 74 -6.81 -8.41 1.00
N LEU A 75 -5.51 -8.59 0.76
CA LEU A 75 -4.84 -9.87 0.92
C LEU A 75 -4.78 -10.28 2.40
N TYR A 76 -4.46 -9.34 3.28
CA TYR A 76 -4.47 -9.55 4.73
C TYR A 76 -5.82 -10.05 5.24
N PHE A 77 -6.90 -9.39 4.83
CA PHE A 77 -8.25 -9.82 5.24
C PHE A 77 -8.69 -11.14 4.62
N SER A 78 -8.12 -11.53 3.48
CA SER A 78 -8.37 -12.85 2.88
C SER A 78 -7.62 -14.02 3.54
N LYS A 79 -6.66 -13.73 4.44
CA LYS A 79 -5.77 -14.71 5.09
C LYS A 79 -5.88 -14.67 6.61
N PRO A 80 -6.82 -15.42 7.22
CA PRO A 80 -7.00 -15.45 8.67
C PRO A 80 -5.73 -15.83 9.45
N GLU A 81 -4.86 -16.63 8.84
CA GLU A 81 -3.58 -17.04 9.43
C GLU A 81 -2.63 -15.86 9.69
N TRP A 82 -2.76 -14.73 8.97
CA TRP A 82 -1.93 -13.53 9.16
C TRP A 82 -2.48 -12.59 10.24
N GLN A 83 -3.68 -12.87 10.75
CA GLN A 83 -4.39 -11.99 11.68
C GLN A 83 -4.17 -12.36 13.15
N SER A 84 -3.36 -13.40 13.42
CA SER A 84 -3.05 -13.83 14.77
C SER A 84 -1.64 -14.42 14.88
N PHE A 85 -1.05 -14.36 16.08
CA PHE A 85 0.21 -15.01 16.41
C PHE A 85 -0.02 -16.06 17.51
N ASN A 86 0.07 -17.34 17.14
CA ASN A 86 -0.31 -18.45 18.01
C ASN A 86 0.83 -19.43 18.31
N ASP A 87 2.09 -19.02 18.15
CA ASP A 87 3.22 -19.87 18.54
C ASP A 87 3.37 -19.87 20.07
N GLN A 88 2.84 -20.91 20.71
CA GLN A 88 2.86 -21.06 22.17
C GLN A 88 4.28 -21.03 22.76
N SER A 89 5.27 -21.57 22.03
CA SER A 89 6.65 -21.63 22.51
C SER A 89 7.28 -20.24 22.54
N VAL A 90 7.01 -19.42 21.53
CA VAL A 90 7.44 -18.02 21.47
C VAL A 90 6.65 -17.18 22.46
N CYS A 91 5.34 -17.38 22.54
CA CYS A 91 4.45 -16.65 23.44
C CYS A 91 4.77 -16.87 24.92
N SER A 92 5.27 -18.05 25.31
CA SER A 92 5.72 -18.28 26.69
C SER A 92 6.94 -17.45 27.10
N ARG A 93 7.68 -16.90 26.13
CA ARG A 93 8.90 -16.10 26.32
C ARG A 93 8.63 -14.61 26.16
N ILE A 94 7.56 -14.24 25.46
CA ILE A 94 7.15 -12.86 25.28
C ILE A 94 6.42 -12.43 26.56
N GLY A 95 6.92 -11.35 27.18
CA GLY A 95 6.29 -10.73 28.33
C GLY A 95 5.10 -9.86 27.92
N LEU A 96 5.06 -8.64 28.47
CA LEU A 96 3.99 -7.67 28.18
C LEU A 96 4.28 -6.92 26.88
N CYS A 97 3.25 -6.75 26.06
CA CYS A 97 3.28 -5.81 24.95
C CYS A 97 2.83 -4.43 25.40
N PRO A 98 3.40 -3.35 24.84
CA PRO A 98 2.89 -2.01 25.08
C PRO A 98 1.42 -1.92 24.63
N PRO A 99 0.56 -1.22 25.39
CA PRO A 99 -0.84 -1.02 25.00
C PRO A 99 -0.90 -0.28 23.67
N ASP A 100 -1.80 -0.72 22.78
CA ASP A 100 -1.97 -0.15 21.44
C ASP A 100 -3.40 0.37 21.19
N ASN A 101 -4.26 0.37 22.21
CA ASN A 101 -5.65 0.83 22.12
C ASN A 101 -5.78 2.26 21.58
N PHE A 102 -4.83 3.15 21.89
CA PHE A 102 -4.82 4.54 21.42
C PHE A 102 -4.18 4.74 20.03
N VAL A 103 -3.52 3.72 19.46
CA VAL A 103 -2.81 3.85 18.19
C VAL A 103 -3.81 3.84 17.02
N THR A 104 -3.85 4.92 16.25
CA THR A 104 -4.73 5.05 15.06
C THR A 104 -3.96 5.25 13.76
N GLU A 105 -2.65 5.48 13.84
CA GLU A 105 -1.81 5.79 12.69
C GLU A 105 -0.66 4.80 12.55
N ALA A 106 -0.21 4.61 11.31
CA ALA A 106 0.99 3.85 10.98
C ALA A 106 1.91 4.70 10.10
N ILE A 107 3.22 4.51 10.25
CA ILE A 107 4.25 5.21 9.50
C ILE A 107 5.19 4.21 8.83
N CYS A 108 5.77 4.61 7.72
CA CYS A 108 6.90 3.89 7.14
C CYS A 108 8.20 4.34 7.83
N SER A 109 8.83 3.44 8.59
CA SER A 109 10.15 3.65 9.23
C SER A 109 11.06 2.48 8.87
N ASP A 110 12.28 2.78 8.43
CA ASP A 110 13.30 1.77 8.10
C ASP A 110 12.85 0.74 7.04
N ASN A 111 12.01 1.18 6.09
CA ASN A 111 11.35 0.34 5.07
C ASN A 111 10.32 -0.67 5.62
N TYR A 112 9.83 -0.45 6.85
CA TYR A 112 8.76 -1.23 7.46
C TYR A 112 7.61 -0.34 7.97
N CYS A 113 6.39 -0.83 7.81
CA CYS A 113 5.22 -0.25 8.42
C CYS A 113 5.25 -0.49 9.93
N ASN A 114 5.23 0.61 10.68
CA ASN A 114 5.28 0.63 12.13
C ASN A 114 4.08 1.40 12.68
N LEU A 115 3.58 0.96 13.83
CA LEU A 115 2.57 1.70 14.59
C LEU A 115 3.17 3.03 15.08
N LYS A 116 2.49 4.14 14.79
CA LYS A 116 2.89 5.47 15.28
C LYS A 116 2.47 5.60 16.74
N ARG A 117 3.45 5.56 17.65
CA ARG A 117 3.25 5.67 19.10
C ARG A 117 3.74 7.00 19.63
#